data_AF-A0A8S3JNS6-F1
#
_entry.id   AF-A0A8S3JNS6-F1
#
_cell.length_a   1.000
_cell.length_b   1.000
_cell.length_c   1.000
_cell.angle_alpha   90.00
_cell.angle_beta   90.00
_cell.angle_gamma   90.00
#
_symmetry.space_group_name_H-M   'P 1'
#
loop_
_entity.id
_entity.type
_entity.pdbx_description
1 polymer ?
#
loop_
_entity_poly.entity_id
_entity_poly.type
_entity_poly.pdbx_seq_one_letter_code
_entity_poly.pdbx_strand_id
1 'polypeptide(L)'
;VYNGTKGAYIDPDAPVHITTGSAGCDERHDPFGIRRPWSAFRNNDYGYTRMNIYNASHIYLEQVSDDQHGKVVDNMWLIKSKHGPYSYFE
;
A
#
# COMPACT_ATOMS: atom_id res chain seq x y z
N VAL A 1 -1.33 5.50 -11.70
CA VAL A 1 -0.80 4.13 -11.87
C VAL A 1 -0.22 4.06 -13.27
N TYR A 2 1.05 3.67 -13.43
CA TYR A 2 1.74 3.75 -14.72
C TYR A 2 1.07 2.86 -15.78
N ASN A 3 0.94 3.40 -16.98
CA ASN A 3 0.28 2.79 -18.13
C ASN A 3 1.24 1.71 -18.70
N GLY A 4 1.01 0.44 -18.37
CA GLY A 4 1.90 -0.68 -18.73
C GLY A 4 1.75 -1.94 -17.88
N THR A 5 1.16 -1.84 -16.68
CA THR A 5 0.89 -2.98 -15.79
C THR A 5 -0.57 -3.47 -15.93
N LYS A 6 -0.83 -4.75 -15.63
CA LYS A 6 -2.21 -5.29 -15.56
C LYS A 6 -3.06 -4.59 -14.48
N GLY A 7 -2.41 -4.01 -13.48
CA GLY A 7 -2.98 -3.15 -12.46
C GLY A 7 -1.89 -2.71 -11.47
N ALA A 8 -2.21 -1.74 -10.60
CA ALA A 8 -1.24 -1.22 -9.62
C ALA A 8 -0.67 -2.29 -8.68
N TYR A 9 -1.42 -3.38 -8.48
CA TYR A 9 -1.14 -4.43 -7.51
C TYR A 9 -1.07 -5.84 -8.11
N ILE A 10 -1.19 -5.98 -9.44
CA ILE A 10 -1.11 -7.28 -10.14
C ILE A 10 0.07 -7.25 -11.09
N ASP A 11 1.08 -8.07 -10.79
CA ASP A 11 2.37 -8.13 -11.48
C ASP A 11 2.98 -6.73 -11.71
N PRO A 12 3.15 -5.89 -10.66
CA PRO A 12 3.69 -4.55 -10.85
C PRO A 12 5.15 -4.61 -11.33
N ASP A 13 5.51 -3.73 -12.25
CA ASP A 13 6.86 -3.60 -12.83
C ASP A 13 7.82 -2.76 -11.98
N ALA A 14 7.36 -2.31 -10.80
CA ALA A 14 8.15 -1.66 -9.77
C ALA A 14 7.61 -2.05 -8.39
N PRO A 15 8.36 -1.82 -7.29
CA PRO A 15 7.86 -2.04 -5.95
C PRO A 15 6.60 -1.20 -5.66
N VAL A 16 5.63 -1.78 -4.96
CA VAL A 16 4.52 -1.03 -4.38
C VAL A 16 4.98 -0.46 -3.05
N HIS A 17 4.99 0.86 -2.93
CA HIS A 17 5.40 1.54 -1.70
C HIS A 17 4.19 1.75 -0.79
N ILE A 18 4.28 1.24 0.44
CA ILE A 18 3.24 1.35 1.47
C ILE A 18 3.85 2.08 2.66
N THR A 19 3.16 3.10 3.14
CA THR A 19 3.56 3.86 4.33
C THR A 19 2.58 3.56 5.45
N THR A 20 3.09 3.01 6.56
CA THR A 20 2.30 2.65 7.75
C THR A 20 2.95 3.25 9.00
N GLY A 21 3.14 4.57 8.97
CA GLY A 21 3.82 5.33 10.01
C GLY A 21 2.88 6.12 10.94
N SER A 22 1.60 5.75 11.02
CA SER A 22 0.59 6.48 11.80
C SER A 22 0.14 5.70 13.04
N ALA A 23 1.08 5.27 13.88
CA ALA A 23 0.75 4.43 15.05
C ALA A 23 0.24 5.21 16.28
N GLY A 24 0.31 6.55 16.31
CA GLY A 24 -0.15 7.36 17.46
C GLY A 24 0.89 8.31 18.06
N CYS A 25 1.77 8.93 17.27
CA CYS A 25 2.78 9.85 17.80
C CYS A 25 2.18 11.19 18.29
N ASP A 26 2.88 11.88 19.19
CA ASP A 26 2.39 13.12 19.84
C ASP A 26 2.32 14.33 18.88
N GLU A 27 3.03 14.27 17.74
CA GLU A 27 3.10 15.34 16.74
C GLU A 27 1.81 15.52 15.91
N ARG A 28 0.83 14.63 16.08
CA ARG A 28 -0.40 14.59 15.25
C ARG A 28 -0.11 14.31 13.78
N HIS A 29 -1.14 14.43 12.95
CA HIS A 29 -1.06 14.16 11.52
C HIS A 29 -0.76 15.43 10.72
N ASP A 30 0.17 15.31 9.75
CA ASP A 30 0.35 16.30 8.71
C ASP A 30 -0.76 16.23 7.64
N PRO A 31 -1.26 17.37 7.15
CA PRO A 31 -2.28 17.36 6.11
C PRO A 31 -1.72 16.89 4.77
N PHE A 32 -2.54 16.16 4.00
CA PHE A 32 -2.15 15.77 2.65
C PHE A 32 -2.16 16.96 1.67
N GLY A 33 -1.10 17.08 0.89
CA GLY A 33 -1.06 17.97 -0.28
C GLY A 33 -1.85 17.45 -1.49
N ILE A 34 -1.56 18.00 -2.68
CA ILE A 34 -2.18 17.57 -3.95
C ILE A 34 -1.85 16.09 -4.21
N ARG A 35 -2.88 15.28 -4.48
CA ARG A 35 -2.73 13.86 -4.79
C ARG A 35 -1.99 13.69 -6.12
N ARG A 36 -0.93 12.89 -6.09
CA ARG A 36 -0.15 12.56 -7.28
C ARG A 36 -0.68 11.29 -7.95
N PRO A 37 -0.51 11.11 -9.28
CA PRO A 37 -1.03 9.95 -10.00
C PRO A 37 -0.52 8.58 -9.52
N TRP A 38 0.61 8.55 -8.80
CA TRP A 38 1.19 7.34 -8.21
C TRP A 38 0.67 7.02 -6.79
N SER A 39 -0.03 7.94 -6.13
CA SER A 39 -0.69 7.67 -4.86
C SER A 39 -2.04 7.00 -5.12
N ALA A 40 -2.15 5.71 -4.82
CA ALA A 40 -3.37 4.93 -5.04
C ALA A 40 -4.38 5.11 -3.91
N PHE A 41 -3.94 5.05 -2.65
CA PHE A 41 -4.74 5.31 -1.46
C PHE A 41 -3.95 6.20 -0.48
N ARG A 42 -4.66 6.95 0.37
CA ARG A 42 -4.09 7.75 1.47
C ARG A 42 -5.16 7.92 2.55
N ASN A 43 -4.79 7.72 3.81
CA ASN A 43 -5.65 7.96 4.96
C ASN A 43 -4.87 8.68 6.06
N ASN A 44 -5.56 9.55 6.79
CA ASN A 44 -4.95 10.38 7.82
C ASN A 44 -5.29 9.91 9.23
N ASP A 45 -5.85 8.72 9.39
CA ASP A 45 -6.14 8.16 10.70
C ASP A 45 -4.90 7.55 11.34
N TYR A 46 -4.87 7.53 12.67
CA TYR A 46 -4.01 6.59 13.38
C TYR A 46 -4.49 5.16 13.18
N GLY A 47 -3.54 4.22 13.19
CA GLY A 47 -3.84 2.83 12.91
C GLY A 47 -2.61 1.97 12.68
N TYR A 48 -2.84 0.80 12.09
CA TYR A 48 -1.80 -0.18 11.81
C TYR A 48 -2.11 -1.00 10.55
N THR A 49 -1.08 -1.63 9.99
CA THR A 49 -1.23 -2.54 8.86
C THR A 49 -1.29 -3.98 9.33
N ARG A 50 -2.19 -4.78 8.75
CA ARG A 50 -2.11 -6.24 8.79
C ARG A 50 -1.63 -6.75 7.45
N MET A 51 -0.60 -7.58 7.45
CA MET A 51 -0.05 -8.21 6.24
C MET A 51 -0.11 -9.72 6.40
N ASN A 52 -0.76 -10.38 5.45
CA ASN A 52 -0.87 -11.83 5.39
C ASN A 52 -0.22 -12.33 4.09
N ILE A 53 0.84 -13.12 4.21
CA ILE A 53 1.50 -13.77 3.08
C ILE A 53 0.84 -15.13 2.89
N TYR A 54 0.02 -15.28 1.85
CA TYR A 54 -0.77 -16.49 1.62
C TYR A 54 0.02 -17.59 0.90
N ASN A 55 0.89 -17.20 -0.03
CA ASN A 55 1.77 -18.10 -0.78
C ASN A 55 2.89 -17.27 -1.44
N ALA A 56 3.70 -17.93 -2.27
CA ALA A 56 4.83 -17.29 -2.95
C ALA A 56 4.43 -16.05 -3.78
N SER A 57 3.19 -15.99 -4.30
CA SER A 57 2.76 -14.93 -5.22
C SER A 57 1.71 -13.97 -4.65
N HIS A 58 1.09 -14.25 -3.49
CA HIS A 58 -0.04 -13.48 -2.97
C HIS A 58 0.20 -12.96 -1.55
N ILE A 59 0.11 -11.65 -1.40
CA ILE A 59 0.05 -10.96 -0.12
C ILE A 59 -1.28 -10.21 -0.03
N TYR A 60 -1.98 -10.34 1.09
CA TYR A 60 -3.13 -9.49 1.41
C TYR A 60 -2.73 -8.47 2.46
N LEU A 61 -3.13 -7.23 2.25
CA LEU A 61 -2.88 -6.10 3.14
C LEU A 61 -4.18 -5.45 3.55
N GLU A 62 -4.26 -5.06 4.82
CA GLU A 62 -5.33 -4.23 5.37
C GLU A 62 -4.73 -3.05 6.13
N GLN A 63 -5.25 -1.84 5.92
CA GLN A 63 -5.06 -0.71 6.81
C GLN A 63 -6.22 -0.67 7.80
N VAL A 64 -5.92 -0.76 9.09
CA VAL A 64 -6.90 -0.75 10.17
C VAL A 64 -6.79 0.57 10.91
N SER A 65 -7.89 1.31 10.98
CA SER A 65 -7.97 2.60 11.66
C SER A 65 -8.32 2.42 13.13
N ASP A 66 -7.50 2.98 14.02
CA ASP A 66 -7.79 3.08 15.45
C ASP A 66 -8.85 4.16 15.72
N ASP A 67 -8.73 5.30 15.02
CA ASP A 67 -9.68 6.43 15.10
C ASP A 67 -11.12 6.01 14.75
N GLN A 68 -11.27 4.99 13.91
CA GLN A 68 -12.55 4.39 13.54
C GLN A 68 -12.79 3.03 14.21
N HIS A 69 -12.29 2.84 15.44
CA HIS A 69 -12.55 1.66 16.29
C HIS A 69 -12.23 0.31 15.63
N GLY A 70 -11.09 0.23 14.93
CA GLY A 70 -10.63 -1.00 14.29
C GLY A 70 -11.25 -1.28 12.92
N LYS A 71 -11.88 -0.28 12.29
CA LYS A 71 -12.42 -0.42 10.93
C LYS A 71 -11.30 -0.58 9.91
N VAL A 72 -11.48 -1.52 8.97
CA VAL A 72 -10.62 -1.64 7.79
C VAL A 72 -10.97 -0.52 6.82
N VAL A 73 -10.02 0.39 6.61
CA VAL A 73 -10.19 1.61 5.79
C VAL A 73 -9.59 1.48 4.40
N ASP A 74 -8.65 0.54 4.22
CA ASP A 74 -8.13 0.11 2.93
C ASP A 74 -7.78 -1.37 2.97
N ASN A 75 -7.92 -2.05 1.84
CA ASN A 75 -7.40 -3.39 1.68
C ASN A 75 -7.01 -3.66 0.23
N MET A 76 -6.01 -4.52 0.03
CA MET A 76 -5.54 -4.86 -1.31
C MET A 76 -4.84 -6.22 -1.36
N TRP A 77 -4.92 -6.87 -2.53
CA TRP A 77 -4.07 -8.01 -2.87
C TRP A 77 -2.87 -7.54 -3.69
N LEU A 78 -1.66 -7.83 -3.21
CA LEU A 78 -0.44 -7.72 -3.98
C LEU A 78 -0.14 -9.08 -4.59
N ILE A 79 -0.22 -9.16 -5.92
CA ILE A 79 0.02 -10.38 -6.68
C ILE A 79 1.29 -10.21 -7.50
N LYS A 80 2.28 -11.08 -7.32
CA LYS A 80 3.52 -11.11 -8.11
C LYS A 80 3.81 -12.55 -8.52
N SER A 81 3.58 -12.86 -9.79
CA SER A 81 3.73 -14.21 -10.35
C SER A 81 5.17 -14.54 -10.73
N LYS A 82 5.97 -13.50 -11.06
CA LYS A 82 7.39 -13.62 -11.43
C LYS A 82 8.23 -12.82 -10.45
N HIS A 83 9.12 -13.49 -9.73
CA HIS A 83 10.06 -12.87 -8.80
C HIS A 83 11.43 -12.67 -9.45
N GLY A 84 12.18 -11.69 -8.94
CA GLY A 84 13.51 -11.36 -9.46
C GLY A 84 13.76 -9.86 -9.45
N PRO A 85 14.97 -9.44 -9.83
CA PRO A 85 15.27 -8.02 -10.02
C PRO A 85 14.36 -7.44 -11.11
N TYR A 86 13.97 -6.17 -10.92
CA TYR A 86 13.31 -5.42 -11.97
C TYR A 86 14.30 -5.17 -13.11
N SER A 87 13.85 -5.39 -14.34
CA SER A 87 14.63 -5.04 -15.52
C SER A 87 14.81 -3.53 -15.55
N TYR A 88 16.07 -3.07 -15.54
CA TYR A 88 16.40 -1.69 -15.84
C TYR A 88 16.11 -1.45 -17.32
N PHE A 89 15.47 -0.32 -17.63
CA PHE A 89 15.40 0.16 -19.01
C PHE A 89 16.78 0.76 -19.35
N GLU A 90 17.39 0.30 -20.45
CA GLU A 90 18.45 1.05 -21.15
C GLU A 90 17.86 2.25 -21.88
#